data_AF-A3TFN0-F1
#
_entry.id   AF-A3TFN0-F1
#
_cell.length_a   1.000
_cell.length_b   1.000
_cell.length_c   1.000
_cell.angle_alpha   90.00
_cell.angle_beta   90.00
_cell.angle_gamma   90.00
#
_symmetry.space_group_name_H-M   'P 1'
#
loop_
_entity.id
_entity.type
_entity.pdbx_description
1 polymer ?
#
loop_
_entity_poly.entity_id
_entity_poly.type
_entity_poly.pdbx_seq_one_letter_code
_entity_poly.pdbx_strand_id
1 'polypeptide(L)'
;MRRVPGDVLVHLRRARDHIDRHFADELDLDELAAIARLSKFHFLRSFASVYGPTPLAYLGERRVERAQDLLRTTNLTVTEVCHAVGYSSLGSFSSRFREIVGETPSAFQARYAVSGAPRIPGCWVFMTGLVEKRADPGTGADGIPTTF
;
A
#
# COMPACT_ATOMS: atom_id res chain seq x y z
N MET A 1 -25.88 -15.56 2.66
CA MET A 1 -25.04 -14.49 3.22
C MET A 1 -24.88 -14.77 4.72
N ARG A 2 -23.74 -15.33 5.16
CA ARG A 2 -23.53 -15.70 6.57
C ARG A 2 -23.30 -14.41 7.37
N ARG A 3 -24.25 -14.05 8.24
CA ARG A 3 -24.14 -12.85 9.08
C ARG A 3 -22.98 -13.06 10.05
N VAL A 4 -21.92 -12.27 9.90
CA VAL A 4 -20.78 -12.29 10.82
C VAL A 4 -21.23 -11.66 12.15
N PRO A 5 -20.95 -12.28 13.30
CA PRO A 5 -21.27 -11.70 14.62
C PRO A 5 -20.72 -10.27 14.77
N GLY A 6 -21.43 -9.41 15.47
CA GLY A 6 -21.11 -7.97 15.55
C GLY A 6 -19.76 -7.66 16.18
N ASP A 7 -19.34 -8.46 17.16
CA ASP A 7 -18.01 -8.44 17.77
C ASP A 7 -16.90 -8.77 16.75
N VAL A 8 -17.12 -9.79 15.92
CA VAL A 8 -16.18 -10.17 14.85
C VAL A 8 -16.06 -9.07 13.80
N LEU A 9 -17.14 -8.35 13.48
CA LEU A 9 -17.08 -7.20 12.56
C LEU A 9 -16.21 -6.06 13.09
N VAL A 10 -16.26 -5.75 14.38
CA VAL A 10 -15.40 -4.72 14.99
C VAL A 10 -13.93 -5.10 14.86
N HIS A 11 -13.62 -6.37 15.09
CA HIS A 11 -12.26 -6.89 14.95
C HIS A 11 -11.76 -6.89 13.50
N LEU A 12 -12.60 -7.28 12.54
CA LEU A 12 -12.26 -7.22 11.12
C LEU A 12 -12.07 -5.78 10.61
N ARG A 13 -12.82 -4.82 11.15
CA ARG A 13 -12.61 -3.39 10.86
C ARG A 13 -11.25 -2.92 11.35
N ARG A 14 -10.85 -3.28 12.58
CA ARG A 14 -9.50 -2.93 13.09
C ARG A 14 -8.38 -3.48 12.20
N ALA A 15 -8.51 -4.71 11.74
CA ALA A 15 -7.54 -5.30 10.80
C ALA A 15 -7.52 -4.53 9.47
N ARG A 16 -8.68 -4.22 8.88
CA ARG A 16 -8.75 -3.39 7.67
C ARG A 16 -8.14 -2.01 7.87
N ASP A 17 -8.46 -1.34 8.97
CA ASP A 17 -7.93 -0.02 9.31
C ASP A 17 -6.41 -0.06 9.55
N HIS A 18 -5.86 -1.21 9.95
CA HIS A 18 -4.42 -1.43 9.98
C HIS A 18 -3.84 -1.53 8.56
N ILE A 19 -4.46 -2.30 7.66
CA ILE A 19 -4.06 -2.36 6.23
C ILE A 19 -4.10 -0.97 5.59
N ASP A 20 -5.14 -0.19 5.87
CA ASP A 20 -5.31 1.15 5.29
C ASP A 20 -4.27 2.16 5.77
N ARG A 21 -3.73 2.00 6.98
CA ARG A 21 -2.68 2.85 7.55
C ARG A 21 -1.29 2.45 7.07
N HIS A 22 -1.03 1.15 6.97
CA HIS A 22 0.27 0.58 6.62
C HIS A 22 0.28 0.02 5.18
N PHE A 23 -0.45 0.66 4.27
CA PHE A 23 -0.63 0.13 2.92
C PHE A 23 0.69 0.05 2.13
N ALA A 24 1.69 0.86 2.48
CA ALA A 24 3.00 0.84 1.83
C ALA A 24 3.91 -0.30 2.35
N ASP A 25 3.57 -0.89 3.49
CA ASP A 25 4.38 -1.92 4.15
C ASP A 25 4.07 -3.32 3.62
N GLU A 26 4.96 -4.26 3.91
CA GLU A 26 4.73 -5.68 3.62
C GLU A 26 3.59 -6.22 4.49
N LEU A 27 2.72 -7.04 3.89
CA LEU A 27 1.52 -7.52 4.56
C LEU A 27 1.80 -8.75 5.41
N ASP A 28 1.72 -8.61 6.74
CA ASP A 28 1.75 -9.74 7.64
C ASP A 28 0.32 -10.25 7.96
N LEU A 29 -0.03 -11.40 7.40
CA LEU A 29 -1.34 -12.02 7.62
C LEU A 29 -1.51 -12.58 9.04
N ASP A 30 -0.43 -12.95 9.73
CA ASP A 30 -0.48 -13.43 11.11
C ASP A 30 -0.70 -12.27 12.07
N GLU A 31 -0.06 -11.12 11.81
CA GLU A 31 -0.34 -9.87 12.54
C GLU A 31 -1.80 -9.43 12.39
N LEU A 32 -2.33 -9.40 11.15
CA LEU A 32 -3.71 -9.01 10.90
C LEU A 32 -4.72 -9.95 11.57
N ALA A 33 -4.43 -11.26 11.58
CA ALA A 33 -5.24 -12.23 12.28
C ALA A 33 -5.23 -12.01 13.80
N ALA A 34 -4.06 -11.68 14.37
CA ALA A 34 -3.91 -11.32 15.77
C ALA A 34 -4.68 -10.04 16.13
N ILE A 35 -4.62 -8.99 15.30
CA ILE A 35 -5.41 -7.75 15.46
C ILE A 35 -6.91 -8.06 15.43
N ALA A 36 -7.33 -8.95 14.53
CA ALA A 36 -8.71 -9.41 14.43
C ALA A 36 -9.09 -10.41 15.56
N ARG A 37 -8.15 -10.85 16.39
CA ARG A 37 -8.34 -11.90 17.41
C ARG A 37 -8.95 -13.18 16.85
N LEU A 38 -8.52 -13.54 15.65
CA LEU A 38 -8.94 -14.75 14.94
C LEU A 38 -7.72 -15.60 14.60
N SER A 39 -7.93 -16.90 14.41
CA SER A 39 -6.93 -17.71 13.72
C SER A 39 -6.80 -17.23 12.26
N LYS A 40 -5.61 -17.36 11.66
CA LYS A 40 -5.33 -16.94 10.28
C LYS A 40 -6.36 -17.44 9.28
N PHE A 41 -6.73 -18.72 9.36
CA PHE A 41 -7.73 -19.31 8.46
C PHE A 41 -9.13 -18.69 8.64
N HIS A 42 -9.55 -18.46 9.88
CA HIS A 42 -10.84 -17.83 10.15
C HIS A 42 -10.85 -16.36 9.74
N PHE A 43 -9.73 -15.65 9.94
CA PHE A 43 -9.55 -14.28 9.49
C PHE A 43 -9.71 -14.16 7.97
N LEU A 44 -8.96 -14.94 7.18
CA LEU A 44 -9.02 -14.88 5.72
C LEU A 44 -10.43 -15.11 5.17
N ARG A 45 -11.13 -16.13 5.69
CA ARG A 45 -12.50 -16.45 5.28
C ARG A 45 -13.48 -15.33 5.67
N SER A 46 -13.40 -14.86 6.91
CA SER A 46 -14.33 -13.85 7.43
C SER A 46 -14.09 -12.48 6.80
N PHE A 47 -12.84 -12.11 6.52
CA PHE A 47 -12.49 -10.88 5.82
C PHE A 47 -13.09 -10.87 4.41
N ALA A 48 -12.84 -11.90 3.60
CA ALA A 48 -13.39 -12.00 2.25
C ALA A 48 -14.93 -12.05 2.26
N SER A 49 -15.53 -12.75 3.24
CA SER A 49 -16.99 -12.78 3.39
C SER A 49 -17.61 -11.41 3.72
N VAL A 50 -16.86 -10.50 4.32
CA VAL A 50 -17.37 -9.18 4.76
C VAL A 50 -17.06 -8.09 3.74
N TYR A 51 -15.84 -8.08 3.19
CA TYR A 51 -15.38 -7.01 2.32
C TYR A 51 -15.43 -7.37 0.83
N GLY A 52 -15.47 -8.66 0.48
CA GLY A 52 -15.42 -9.15 -0.90
C GLY A 52 -14.06 -9.73 -1.26
N PRO A 53 -12.99 -8.91 -1.39
CA PRO A 53 -11.66 -9.40 -1.74
C PRO A 53 -10.93 -10.02 -0.56
N THR A 54 -9.89 -10.81 -0.85
CA THR A 54 -8.94 -11.27 0.16
C THR A 54 -8.11 -10.08 0.68
N PRO A 55 -7.48 -10.17 1.86
CA PRO A 55 -6.66 -9.07 2.40
C PRO A 55 -5.56 -8.59 1.45
N LEU A 56 -4.91 -9.52 0.74
CA LEU A 56 -3.86 -9.17 -0.22
C LEU A 56 -4.41 -8.45 -1.47
N ALA A 57 -5.57 -8.90 -1.97
CA ALA A 57 -6.24 -8.23 -3.09
C ALA A 57 -6.73 -6.83 -2.70
N TYR A 58 -7.31 -6.70 -1.50
CA TYR A 58 -7.69 -5.41 -0.91
C TYR A 58 -6.50 -4.46 -0.80
N LEU A 59 -5.36 -4.94 -0.27
CA LEU A 59 -4.13 -4.14 -0.21
C LEU A 59 -3.70 -3.63 -1.60
N GLY A 60 -3.74 -4.50 -2.61
CA GLY A 60 -3.43 -4.13 -3.98
C GLY A 60 -4.33 -3.02 -4.53
N GLU A 61 -5.63 -3.10 -4.26
CA GLU A 61 -6.59 -2.04 -4.62
C GLU A 61 -6.25 -0.72 -3.91
N ARG A 62 -6.01 -0.77 -2.61
CA ARG A 62 -5.65 0.41 -1.81
C ARG A 62 -4.35 1.06 -2.27
N ARG A 63 -3.32 0.28 -2.60
CA ARG A 63 -2.06 0.80 -3.16
C ARG A 63 -2.28 1.49 -4.51
N VAL A 64 -3.13 0.94 -5.38
CA VAL A 64 -3.45 1.56 -6.67
C VAL A 64 -4.28 2.83 -6.50
N GLU A 65 -5.23 2.87 -5.57
CA GLU A 65 -5.94 4.11 -5.22
C GLU A 65 -4.97 5.21 -4.79
N ARG A 66 -4.02 4.89 -3.90
CA ARG A 66 -2.99 5.86 -3.48
C ARG A 66 -2.05 6.25 -4.60
N ALA A 67 -1.71 5.34 -5.49
CA ALA A 67 -0.91 5.66 -6.67
C ALA A 67 -1.62 6.65 -7.59
N GLN A 68 -2.93 6.49 -7.80
CA GLN A 68 -3.73 7.45 -8.57
C GLN A 68 -3.73 8.84 -7.95
N ASP A 69 -3.79 8.95 -6.62
CA ASP A 69 -3.71 10.23 -5.92
C ASP A 69 -2.35 10.91 -6.15
N LEU A 70 -1.25 10.16 -5.98
CA LEU A 70 0.10 10.68 -6.17
C LEU A 70 0.37 11.10 -7.62
N LEU A 71 -0.05 10.30 -8.60
CA LEU A 71 0.15 10.60 -10.03
C LEU A 71 -0.64 11.84 -10.48
N ARG A 72 -1.76 12.16 -9.81
CA ARG A 72 -2.58 13.34 -10.10
C ARG A 72 -2.04 14.61 -9.45
N THR A 73 -1.58 14.50 -8.21
CA THR A 73 -1.38 15.67 -7.34
C THR A 73 0.08 16.06 -7.16
N THR A 74 1.02 15.17 -7.49
CA THR A 74 2.46 15.37 -7.25
C THR A 74 3.25 15.39 -8.56
N ASN A 75 4.50 15.85 -8.50
CA ASN A 75 5.44 15.77 -9.62
C ASN A 75 6.37 14.53 -9.54
N LEU A 76 6.01 13.52 -8.74
CA LEU A 76 6.75 12.28 -8.64
C LEU A 76 6.73 11.52 -9.98
N THR A 77 7.84 10.90 -10.33
CA THR A 77 7.94 9.94 -11.44
C THR A 77 7.13 8.68 -11.13
N VAL A 78 6.73 7.95 -12.17
CA VAL A 78 6.03 6.66 -12.01
C VAL A 78 6.82 5.68 -11.13
N THR A 79 8.15 5.67 -11.26
CA THR A 79 9.03 4.82 -10.44
C THR A 79 9.02 5.24 -8.98
N GLU A 80 9.07 6.53 -8.67
CA GLU A 80 8.95 7.01 -7.28
C GLU A 80 7.59 6.66 -6.68
N VAL A 81 6.50 6.81 -7.46
CA VAL A 81 5.15 6.39 -7.01
C VAL A 81 5.09 4.88 -6.76
N CYS A 82 5.69 4.07 -7.62
CA CYS A 82 5.75 2.61 -7.45
C CYS A 82 6.32 2.23 -6.08
N HIS A 83 7.45 2.82 -5.69
CA HIS A 83 8.07 2.54 -4.40
C HIS A 83 7.31 3.18 -3.24
N ALA A 84 6.78 4.40 -3.43
CA ALA A 84 5.95 5.10 -2.45
C ALA A 84 4.72 4.31 -2.01
N VAL A 85 4.12 3.55 -2.92
CA VAL A 85 2.93 2.72 -2.63
C VAL A 85 3.28 1.26 -2.28
N GLY A 86 4.55 0.96 -1.98
CA GLY A 86 4.95 -0.33 -1.44
C GLY A 86 5.21 -1.44 -2.47
N TYR A 87 5.35 -1.12 -3.76
CA TYR A 87 5.80 -2.10 -4.76
C TYR A 87 7.33 -2.12 -4.84
N SER A 88 7.88 -3.33 -4.92
CA SER A 88 9.32 -3.56 -5.09
C SER A 88 9.76 -3.50 -6.56
N SER A 89 8.83 -3.64 -7.51
CA SER A 89 9.14 -3.61 -8.94
C SER A 89 8.12 -2.83 -9.76
N LEU A 90 8.62 -2.08 -10.75
CA LEU A 90 7.81 -1.30 -11.67
C LEU A 90 6.92 -2.17 -12.56
N GLY A 91 7.37 -3.36 -12.92
CA GLY A 91 6.60 -4.31 -13.74
C GLY A 91 5.36 -4.81 -13.03
N SER A 92 5.49 -5.28 -11.78
CA SER A 92 4.35 -5.73 -10.96
C SER A 92 3.36 -4.59 -10.71
N PHE A 93 3.87 -3.39 -10.39
CA PHE A 93 3.04 -2.21 -10.21
C PHE A 93 2.28 -1.85 -11.48
N SER A 94 2.96 -1.75 -12.63
CA SER A 94 2.34 -1.32 -13.89
C SER A 94 1.25 -2.27 -14.36
N SER A 95 1.49 -3.59 -14.24
CA SER A 95 0.49 -4.60 -14.58
C SER A 95 -0.73 -4.50 -13.68
N ARG A 96 -0.54 -4.42 -12.35
CA ARG A 96 -1.65 -4.34 -11.40
C ARG A 96 -2.42 -3.04 -11.51
N PHE A 97 -1.74 -1.92 -11.72
CA PHE A 97 -2.35 -0.63 -11.97
C PHE A 97 -3.24 -0.67 -13.22
N ARG A 98 -2.71 -1.22 -14.33
CA ARG A 98 -3.49 -1.34 -15.57
C ARG A 98 -4.69 -2.27 -15.43
N GLU A 99 -4.55 -3.37 -14.69
CA GLU A 99 -5.65 -4.30 -14.42
C GLU A 99 -6.82 -3.61 -13.70
N ILE A 100 -6.52 -2.77 -12.70
CA ILE A 100 -7.53 -2.08 -11.90
C ILE A 100 -8.06 -0.81 -12.59
N VAL A 101 -7.18 0.00 -13.18
CA VAL A 101 -7.51 1.34 -13.70
C VAL A 101 -7.86 1.31 -15.20
N GLY A 102 -7.42 0.30 -15.93
CA GLY A 102 -7.66 0.14 -17.37
C GLY A 102 -6.60 0.78 -18.28
N GLU A 103 -5.70 1.61 -17.74
CA GLU A 103 -4.61 2.26 -18.48
C GLU A 103 -3.27 2.18 -17.74
N THR A 104 -2.16 2.52 -18.41
CA THR A 104 -0.84 2.49 -17.78
C THR A 104 -0.63 3.68 -16.83
N PRO A 105 0.21 3.55 -15.79
CA PRO A 105 0.51 4.66 -14.88
C PRO A 105 1.00 5.92 -15.59
N SER A 106 1.85 5.77 -16.61
CA SER A 106 2.38 6.90 -17.39
C SER A 106 1.30 7.60 -18.21
N ALA A 107 0.39 6.85 -18.84
CA ALA A 107 -0.73 7.43 -19.59
C ALA A 107 -1.67 8.18 -18.65
N PHE A 108 -1.97 7.59 -17.49
CA PHE A 108 -2.75 8.22 -16.43
C PHE A 108 -2.10 9.53 -15.96
N GLN A 109 -0.80 9.53 -15.66
CA GLN A 109 -0.06 10.72 -15.23
C GLN A 109 -0.06 11.84 -16.29
N ALA A 110 0.14 11.48 -17.56
CA ALA A 110 0.12 12.45 -18.67
C ALA A 110 -1.25 13.11 -18.81
N ARG A 111 -2.34 12.33 -18.68
CA ARG A 111 -3.72 12.83 -18.74
C ARG A 111 -4.01 13.91 -17.70
N TYR A 112 -3.47 13.78 -16.49
CA TYR A 112 -3.64 14.78 -15.43
C TYR A 112 -2.54 15.85 -15.39
N ALA A 113 -1.47 15.72 -16.18
CA ALA A 113 -0.45 16.77 -16.33
C ALA A 113 -0.99 18.01 -17.05
N VAL A 114 -2.01 17.81 -17.89
CA VAL A 114 -2.62 18.85 -18.71
C VAL A 114 -3.50 19.80 -17.89
N SER A 115 -3.91 19.40 -16.68
CA SER A 115 -4.68 20.24 -15.76
C SER A 115 -3.73 21.09 -14.92
N GLY A 116 -3.53 22.36 -15.30
CA GLY A 116 -2.53 23.30 -14.78
C GLY A 116 -2.62 23.73 -13.30
N ALA A 117 -3.07 22.86 -12.39
CA ALA A 117 -2.86 23.05 -10.97
C ALA A 117 -1.39 22.77 -10.62
N PRO A 118 -0.73 23.59 -9.76
CA PRO A 118 0.62 23.32 -9.33
C PRO A 118 0.68 21.98 -8.59
N ARG A 119 1.40 21.02 -9.17
CA ARG A 119 1.69 19.74 -8.54
C ARG A 119 2.56 19.97 -7.31
N ILE A 120 2.24 19.28 -6.22
CA ILE A 120 3.03 19.32 -4.99
C ILE A 120 4.43 18.78 -5.34
N PRO A 121 5.51 19.55 -5.09
CA PRO A 121 6.87 19.07 -5.32
C PRO A 121 7.19 17.84 -4.47
N GLY A 122 7.91 16.86 -5.03
CA GLY A 122 8.25 15.61 -4.36
C GLY A 122 9.00 15.81 -3.05
N CYS A 123 9.86 16.84 -2.98
CA CYS A 123 10.56 17.20 -1.74
C CYS A 123 9.58 17.54 -0.60
N TRP A 124 8.45 18.18 -0.91
CA TRP A 124 7.40 18.45 0.08
C TRP A 124 6.66 17.18 0.48
N VAL A 125 6.30 16.34 -0.49
CA VAL A 125 5.59 15.07 -0.24
C VAL A 125 6.37 14.17 0.73
N PHE A 126 7.69 14.07 0.54
CA PHE A 126 8.55 13.27 1.41
C PHE A 126 8.83 13.94 2.76
N MET A 127 8.97 15.28 2.82
CA MET A 127 9.20 15.99 4.09
C MET A 127 7.96 16.03 5.00
N THR A 128 6.75 16.09 4.43
CA THR A 128 5.52 16.15 5.23
C THR A 128 4.94 14.78 5.57
N GLY A 129 5.62 13.69 5.19
CA GLY A 129 5.14 12.32 5.45
C GLY A 129 3.92 11.89 4.64
N LEU A 130 3.59 12.58 3.53
CA LEU A 130 2.50 12.16 2.64
C LEU A 130 2.86 10.88 1.86
N VAL A 131 4.15 10.60 1.75
CA VAL A 131 4.72 9.31 1.39
C VAL A 131 5.74 9.00 2.48
N GLU A 132 5.45 8.02 3.34
CA GLU A 132 6.43 7.58 4.33
C GLU A 132 7.62 6.93 3.62
N LYS A 133 8.80 7.50 3.86
CA LYS A 133 10.07 6.96 3.38
C LYS A 133 10.26 5.61 4.06
N ARG A 134 10.30 4.52 3.28
CA ARG A 134 10.78 3.21 3.74
C ARG A 134 12.15 3.44 4.40
N ALA A 135 12.21 3.32 5.73
CA ALA A 135 13.49 3.19 6.40
C ALA A 135 14.07 1.86 5.92
N ASP A 136 15.17 1.92 5.18
CA ASP A 136 15.89 0.75 4.75
C ASP A 136 16.44 0.01 5.98
N PRO A 137 16.09 -1.26 6.26
CA PRO A 137 16.70 -2.03 7.33
C PRO A 137 18.09 -2.55 6.89
N GLY A 138 18.94 -1.65 6.38
CA GLY A 138 20.10 -2.01 5.57
C GLY A 138 21.30 -1.08 5.69
N THR A 139 21.55 -0.45 6.85
CA THR A 139 22.87 0.14 7.14
C THR A 139 23.15 0.10 8.63
N GLY A 140 23.91 -0.91 9.08
CA GLY A 140 24.34 -1.00 10.47
C GLY A 140 24.90 -2.35 10.90
N ALA A 141 25.96 -2.83 10.23
CA ALA A 141 27.06 -3.59 10.85
C ALA A 141 28.09 -3.95 9.78
N ASP A 142 28.72 -2.92 9.18
CA ASP A 142 30.02 -3.14 8.54
C ASP A 142 31.01 -3.50 9.65
N GLY A 143 31.62 -4.68 9.50
CA GLY A 143 32.63 -5.19 10.40
C GLY A 143 33.78 -4.19 10.54
N ILE A 144 34.11 -3.87 11.78
CA ILE A 144 35.44 -3.34 12.09
C ILE A 144 36.42 -4.53 11.98
N PRO A 145 37.52 -4.42 11.22
CA PRO A 145 38.53 -5.45 11.13
C PRO A 145 39.33 -5.56 12.45
N THR A 146 39.79 -6.79 12.68
CA THR A 146 40.76 -7.29 13.66
C THR A 146 41.92 -6.35 13.97
N THR A 147 42.41 -6.38 15.23
CA THR A 147 43.82 -6.27 15.74
C THR A 147 43.75 -5.66 17.16
N PHE A 148 44.26 -6.21 18.28
CA PHE A 148 45.31 -7.18 18.61
C PHE A 148 44.80 -8.31 19.53
#